data_AF-A0A9W9X8N9-F1
#
_entry.id   AF-A0A9W9X8N9-F1
#
_cell.length_a   1.000
_cell.length_b   1.000
_cell.length_c   1.000
_cell.angle_alpha   90.00
_cell.angle_beta   90.00
_cell.angle_gamma   90.00
#
_symmetry.space_group_name_H-M   'P 1'
#
loop_
_entity.id
_entity.type
_entity.pdbx_description
1 polymer ?
#
loop_
_entity_poly.entity_id
_entity_poly.type
_entity_poly.pdbx_seq_one_letter_code
_entity_poly.pdbx_strand_id
1 'polypeptide(L)'
;MDYDKCLDILYQTEEDIWVSKVNEMRLDGRLCDWVTSLLPGQGSYRLDGGFMNGSYNLCQKLRSDNGSTILLRLPRVSSISASYANEKVVMELEAIDLIRKKTTIPVPQIHVWGLAETNPLGLGPFILMEFIEGVCLKELFLGGSRLLREEVSDRDVECIYRQMANFMLQLFNIDFPDIGSLPTPFTGFCAPTRPLTWKAHDILKSGGVNIFGDRAQGFLTTNDYFQYVIGQDELQLDNQLNLVTGDMNAESRFGSLKILKSMIPEMVNESYNQGPFKLICDDFSPANVIVKGEHNLTIVGVVDLEWVYVGLAQLFASAPWWLLLDRPVNEDWDFKAGQPPKITDRYFRHLKMFKRILSEEEEKMPEHYSKEVSKLMTWSEDSGAMWLYMLLSSGFFDWFTFPCMHLRERVGVAEWRDQINAQKGMKEFVARKIRDLEAYDEKVDKVEHNKTLLASGALTKEEFIAAVRAIIS
;
A
#
# COMPACT_ATOMS: atom_id res chain seq x y z
N MET A 1 13.87 10.25 9.06
CA MET A 1 13.35 10.16 7.68
C MET A 1 12.82 8.77 7.50
N ASP A 2 11.65 8.59 6.89
CA ASP A 2 11.03 7.26 6.85
C ASP A 2 11.60 6.36 5.73
N TYR A 3 12.41 6.91 4.81
CA TYR A 3 13.16 6.15 3.80
C TYR A 3 14.67 6.30 3.97
N ASP A 4 15.43 5.29 3.53
CA ASP A 4 16.88 5.28 3.42
C ASP A 4 17.30 5.86 2.06
N LYS A 5 18.02 6.98 2.12
CA LYS A 5 18.48 7.72 0.93
C LYS A 5 19.53 6.95 0.14
N CYS A 6 20.37 6.15 0.79
CA CYS A 6 21.36 5.31 0.09
C CYS A 6 20.66 4.27 -0.78
N LEU A 7 19.61 3.64 -0.22
CA LEU A 7 18.78 2.69 -0.94
C LEU A 7 18.01 3.33 -2.09
N ASP A 8 17.40 4.50 -1.88
CA ASP A 8 16.70 5.24 -2.93
C ASP A 8 17.61 5.53 -4.14
N ILE A 9 18.82 6.05 -3.89
CA ILE A 9 19.81 6.32 -4.95
C ILE A 9 20.23 5.02 -5.68
N LEU A 10 20.48 3.95 -4.93
CA LEU A 10 20.83 2.64 -5.50
C LEU A 10 19.73 2.15 -6.43
N TYR A 11 18.49 2.12 -5.94
CA TYR A 11 17.34 1.57 -6.64
C TYR A 11 16.94 2.41 -7.84
N GLN A 12 17.07 3.73 -7.80
CA GLN A 12 16.89 4.56 -8.98
C GLN A 12 17.88 4.20 -10.08
N THR A 13 19.13 3.89 -9.73
CA THR A 13 20.15 3.48 -10.72
C THR A 13 19.84 2.10 -11.30
N GLU A 14 19.39 1.14 -10.48
CA GLU A 14 18.93 -0.18 -10.93
C GLU A 14 17.72 -0.08 -11.86
N GLU A 15 16.76 0.78 -11.52
CA GLU A 15 15.59 1.06 -12.35
C GLU A 15 15.97 1.66 -13.70
N ASP A 16 16.93 2.59 -13.75
CA ASP A 16 17.37 3.15 -15.02
C ASP A 16 17.93 2.06 -15.96
N ILE A 17 18.70 1.10 -15.43
CA ILE A 17 19.20 -0.05 -16.22
C ILE A 17 18.03 -0.89 -16.71
N TRP A 18 17.09 -1.21 -15.81
CA TRP A 18 15.94 -2.05 -16.13
C TRP A 18 15.03 -1.37 -17.17
N VAL A 19 14.71 -0.09 -17.01
CA VAL A 19 13.91 0.69 -17.97
C VAL A 19 14.62 0.81 -19.32
N SER A 20 15.95 1.00 -19.35
CA SER A 20 16.72 0.94 -20.60
C SER A 20 16.55 -0.41 -21.30
N LYS A 21 16.62 -1.52 -20.56
CA LYS A 21 16.38 -2.86 -21.10
C LYS A 21 14.95 -3.04 -21.60
N VAL A 22 13.94 -2.57 -20.88
CA VAL A 22 12.54 -2.62 -21.34
C VAL A 22 12.39 -1.82 -22.64
N ASN A 23 12.96 -0.62 -22.71
CA ASN A 23 12.91 0.23 -23.91
C ASN A 23 13.60 -0.39 -25.12
N GLU A 24 14.78 -0.99 -24.94
CA GLU A 24 15.47 -1.73 -25.99
C GLU A 24 14.55 -2.82 -26.57
N MET A 25 13.98 -3.67 -25.71
CA MET A 25 13.06 -4.74 -26.12
C MET A 25 11.80 -4.23 -26.82
N ARG A 26 11.32 -3.03 -26.43
CA ARG A 26 10.18 -2.35 -27.07
C ARG A 26 10.53 -1.88 -28.47
N LEU A 27 11.64 -1.16 -28.62
CA LEU A 27 12.04 -0.52 -29.88
C LEU A 27 12.45 -1.55 -30.92
N ASP A 28 13.06 -2.65 -30.48
CA ASP A 28 13.54 -3.71 -31.37
C ASP A 28 12.45 -4.73 -31.76
N GLY A 29 11.21 -4.55 -31.28
CA GLY A 29 10.06 -5.42 -31.57
C GLY A 29 9.96 -6.70 -30.72
N ARG A 30 11.04 -7.10 -30.03
CA ARG A 30 11.09 -8.32 -29.20
C ARG A 30 9.96 -8.41 -28.17
N LEU A 31 9.57 -7.29 -27.56
CA LEU A 31 8.44 -7.26 -26.62
C LEU A 31 7.12 -7.66 -27.30
N CYS A 32 6.85 -7.10 -28.48
CA CYS A 32 5.63 -7.36 -29.25
C CYS A 32 5.60 -8.80 -29.78
N ASP A 33 6.72 -9.31 -30.27
CA ASP A 33 6.86 -10.70 -30.73
C ASP A 33 6.60 -11.68 -29.59
N TRP A 34 7.18 -11.40 -28.42
CA TRP A 34 6.94 -12.19 -27.21
C TRP A 34 5.47 -12.17 -26.80
N VAL A 35 4.83 -10.99 -26.70
CA VAL A 35 3.40 -10.88 -26.37
C VAL A 35 2.52 -11.63 -27.38
N THR A 36 2.84 -11.53 -28.67
CA THR A 36 2.15 -12.25 -29.75
C THR A 36 2.28 -13.77 -29.58
N SER A 37 3.46 -14.25 -29.19
CA SER A 37 3.70 -15.68 -28.94
C SER A 37 2.89 -16.25 -27.76
N LEU A 38 2.54 -15.41 -26.79
CA LEU A 38 1.73 -15.79 -25.62
C LEU A 38 0.23 -15.89 -25.92
N LEU A 39 -0.24 -15.26 -27.00
CA LEU A 39 -1.66 -15.20 -27.39
C LEU A 39 -1.88 -15.73 -28.81
N PRO A 40 -1.67 -17.04 -29.06
CA PRO A 40 -1.80 -17.61 -30.38
C PRO A 40 -3.23 -17.44 -30.92
N GLY A 41 -3.35 -16.98 -32.16
CA GLY A 41 -4.63 -16.80 -32.85
C GLY A 41 -5.27 -15.41 -32.73
N GLN A 42 -4.69 -14.48 -31.96
CA GLN A 42 -5.22 -13.11 -31.84
C GLN A 42 -4.59 -12.08 -32.81
N GLY A 43 -3.73 -12.53 -33.72
CA GLY A 43 -2.97 -11.67 -34.63
C GLY A 43 -1.73 -11.07 -33.95
N SER A 44 -0.97 -10.26 -34.68
CA SER A 44 0.21 -9.60 -34.14
C SER A 44 -0.17 -8.42 -33.25
N TYR A 45 0.57 -8.24 -32.16
CA TYR A 45 0.44 -7.08 -31.29
C TYR A 45 1.46 -6.01 -31.62
N ARG A 46 1.06 -4.75 -31.49
CA ARG A 46 1.91 -3.57 -31.59
C ARG A 46 1.73 -2.66 -30.38
N LEU A 47 2.75 -1.86 -30.10
CA LEU A 47 2.69 -0.85 -29.04
C LEU A 47 1.58 0.17 -29.34
N ASP A 48 0.80 0.50 -28.32
CA ASP A 48 -0.22 1.55 -28.36
C ASP A 48 0.14 2.62 -27.33
N GLY A 49 0.92 3.62 -27.75
CA GLY A 49 1.39 4.70 -26.88
C GLY A 49 2.62 4.38 -26.01
N GLY A 50 2.96 5.33 -25.13
CA GLY A 50 4.08 5.25 -24.20
C GLY A 50 3.80 4.35 -23.00
N PHE A 51 4.71 4.35 -22.02
CA PHE A 51 4.45 3.70 -20.74
C PHE A 51 3.35 4.41 -19.98
N MET A 52 2.56 3.64 -19.25
CA MET A 52 1.74 4.12 -18.16
C MET A 52 2.44 3.72 -16.87
N ASN A 53 2.94 4.69 -16.13
CA ASN A 53 3.75 4.44 -14.93
C ASN A 53 2.90 4.63 -13.68
N GLY A 54 2.91 3.62 -12.81
CA GLY A 54 2.49 3.73 -11.42
C GLY A 54 3.69 3.77 -10.48
N SER A 55 3.40 3.82 -9.17
CA SER A 55 4.42 3.73 -8.14
C SER A 55 5.13 2.38 -8.16
N TYR A 56 4.40 1.29 -8.41
CA TYR A 56 4.91 -0.09 -8.30
C TYR A 56 5.04 -0.83 -9.63
N ASN A 57 4.35 -0.39 -10.68
CA ASN A 57 4.35 -1.09 -11.96
C ASN A 57 4.57 -0.13 -13.11
N LEU A 58 5.25 -0.66 -14.12
CA LEU A 58 5.29 -0.14 -15.46
C LEU A 58 4.26 -0.92 -16.29
N CYS A 59 3.39 -0.20 -16.96
CA CYS A 59 2.34 -0.78 -17.79
C CYS A 59 2.54 -0.37 -19.25
N GLN A 60 2.39 -1.33 -20.16
CA GLN A 60 2.43 -1.12 -21.60
C GLN A 60 1.11 -1.53 -22.23
N LYS A 61 0.44 -0.58 -22.88
CA LYS A 61 -0.75 -0.85 -23.69
C LYS A 61 -0.34 -1.42 -25.05
N LEU A 62 -0.94 -2.53 -25.45
CA LEU A 62 -0.71 -3.15 -26.75
C LEU A 62 -2.04 -3.34 -27.48
N ARG A 63 -1.99 -3.23 -28.80
CA ARG A 63 -3.14 -3.41 -29.68
C ARG A 63 -2.84 -4.50 -30.69
N SER A 64 -3.76 -5.45 -30.81
CA SER A 64 -3.71 -6.46 -31.87
C SER A 64 -4.19 -5.87 -33.21
N ASP A 65 -3.78 -6.50 -34.30
CA ASP A 65 -4.31 -6.18 -35.63
C ASP A 65 -5.82 -6.41 -35.76
N ASN A 66 -6.39 -7.28 -34.92
CA ASN A 66 -7.84 -7.55 -34.85
C ASN A 66 -8.61 -6.54 -34.00
N GLY A 67 -7.94 -5.52 -33.44
CA GLY A 67 -8.56 -4.43 -32.69
C GLY A 67 -8.70 -4.67 -31.18
N SER A 68 -8.35 -5.86 -30.68
CA SER A 68 -8.29 -6.14 -29.23
C SER A 68 -7.13 -5.37 -28.59
N THR A 69 -7.40 -4.81 -27.42
CA THR A 69 -6.43 -4.04 -26.62
C THR A 69 -6.14 -4.78 -25.33
N ILE A 70 -4.85 -4.92 -24.99
CA ILE A 70 -4.40 -5.55 -23.77
C ILE A 70 -3.38 -4.68 -23.05
N LEU A 71 -3.16 -4.97 -21.77
CA LEU A 71 -2.18 -4.33 -20.93
C LEU A 71 -1.16 -5.35 -20.44
N LEU A 72 0.11 -5.11 -20.74
CA LEU A 72 1.23 -5.77 -20.09
C LEU A 72 1.63 -4.97 -18.86
N ARG A 73 1.67 -5.61 -17.70
CA ARG A 73 2.05 -5.02 -16.40
C ARG A 73 3.30 -5.71 -15.88
N LEU A 74 4.30 -4.90 -15.53
CA LEU A 74 5.61 -5.32 -15.05
C LEU A 74 5.93 -4.60 -13.72
N PRO A 75 6.21 -5.35 -12.63
CA PRO A 75 6.73 -4.78 -11.39
C PRO A 75 8.03 -3.99 -11.61
N ARG A 76 8.10 -2.77 -11.06
CA ARG A 76 9.28 -1.90 -11.13
C ARG A 76 10.35 -2.38 -10.14
N VAL A 77 11.60 -2.41 -10.59
CA VAL A 77 12.71 -2.94 -9.78
C VAL A 77 13.15 -1.95 -8.71
N SER A 78 12.96 -0.64 -8.92
CA SER A 78 13.19 0.35 -7.86
C SER A 78 12.16 0.25 -6.75
N SER A 79 10.93 -0.14 -7.07
CA SER A 79 9.82 -0.08 -6.11
C SER A 79 9.55 -1.40 -5.42
N ILE A 80 10.03 -2.53 -5.97
CA ILE A 80 9.70 -3.86 -5.46
C ILE A 80 10.98 -4.67 -5.26
N SER A 81 11.18 -5.22 -4.07
CA SER A 81 12.24 -6.21 -3.83
C SER A 81 12.05 -7.44 -4.72
N ALA A 82 13.09 -7.82 -5.46
CA ALA A 82 13.07 -8.96 -6.39
C ALA A 82 12.62 -10.26 -5.71
N SER A 83 13.01 -10.46 -4.44
CA SER A 83 12.63 -11.65 -3.66
C SER A 83 11.14 -11.77 -3.33
N TYR A 84 10.35 -10.70 -3.51
CA TYR A 84 8.91 -10.68 -3.26
C TYR A 84 8.08 -10.31 -4.49
N ALA A 85 8.72 -10.06 -5.64
CA ALA A 85 8.01 -9.67 -6.86
C ALA A 85 7.04 -10.76 -7.35
N ASN A 86 7.47 -12.03 -7.30
CA ASN A 86 6.62 -13.17 -7.62
C ASN A 86 5.43 -13.28 -6.66
N GLU A 87 5.68 -13.22 -5.35
CA GLU A 87 4.65 -13.28 -4.30
C GLU A 87 3.60 -12.17 -4.50
N LYS A 88 4.05 -10.92 -4.71
CA LYS A 88 3.17 -9.77 -4.95
C LYS A 88 2.28 -9.96 -6.19
N VAL A 89 2.84 -10.37 -7.32
CA VAL A 89 2.08 -10.59 -8.57
C VAL A 89 1.06 -11.71 -8.39
N VAL A 90 1.45 -12.78 -7.71
CA VAL A 90 0.56 -13.91 -7.44
C VAL A 90 -0.63 -13.47 -6.56
N MET A 91 -0.40 -12.72 -5.49
CA MET A 91 -1.50 -12.24 -4.63
C MET A 91 -2.51 -11.37 -5.40
N GLU A 92 -2.03 -10.52 -6.32
CA GLU A 92 -2.90 -9.72 -7.21
C GLU A 92 -3.74 -10.63 -8.13
N LEU A 93 -3.14 -11.68 -8.71
CA LEU A 93 -3.83 -12.64 -9.57
C LEU A 93 -4.92 -13.43 -8.82
N GLU A 94 -4.62 -13.91 -7.62
CA GLU A 94 -5.60 -14.63 -6.78
C GLU A 94 -6.75 -13.72 -6.37
N ALA A 95 -6.47 -12.46 -6.03
CA ALA A 95 -7.48 -11.48 -5.70
C ALA A 95 -8.42 -11.21 -6.88
N ILE A 96 -7.87 -10.97 -8.08
CA ILE A 96 -8.65 -10.74 -9.30
C ILE A 96 -9.55 -11.93 -9.63
N ASP A 97 -9.01 -13.16 -9.56
CA ASP A 97 -9.79 -14.38 -9.80
C ASP A 97 -10.92 -14.56 -8.77
N LEU A 98 -10.61 -14.38 -7.49
CA LEU A 98 -11.59 -14.50 -6.41
C LEU A 98 -12.70 -13.46 -6.51
N ILE A 99 -12.35 -12.19 -6.71
CA ILE A 99 -13.31 -11.09 -6.83
C ILE A 99 -14.23 -11.32 -8.02
N ARG A 100 -13.69 -11.71 -9.18
CA ARG A 100 -14.50 -12.04 -10.36
C ARG A 100 -15.48 -13.18 -10.12
N LYS A 101 -15.08 -14.22 -9.37
CA LYS A 101 -15.92 -15.39 -9.10
C LYS A 101 -17.00 -15.14 -8.05
N LYS A 102 -16.75 -14.24 -7.10
CA LYS A 102 -17.59 -14.06 -5.90
C LYS A 102 -18.39 -12.77 -5.85
N THR A 103 -18.10 -11.81 -6.72
CA THR A 103 -18.71 -10.48 -6.69
C THR A 103 -19.11 -10.02 -8.09
N THR A 104 -19.80 -8.88 -8.18
CA THR A 104 -20.10 -8.17 -9.43
C THR A 104 -19.10 -7.05 -9.73
N ILE A 105 -18.03 -6.93 -8.93
CA ILE A 105 -17.02 -5.88 -9.07
C ILE A 105 -16.29 -6.08 -10.41
N PRO A 106 -16.23 -5.06 -11.28
CA PRO A 106 -15.59 -5.19 -12.58
C PRO A 106 -14.06 -5.19 -12.43
N VAL A 107 -13.42 -6.35 -12.56
CA VAL A 107 -11.96 -6.52 -12.49
C VAL A 107 -11.40 -7.04 -13.83
N PRO A 108 -10.20 -6.60 -14.27
CA PRO A 108 -9.67 -6.86 -15.61
C PRO A 108 -9.46 -8.34 -15.88
N GLN A 109 -9.95 -8.85 -17.02
CA GLN A 109 -9.72 -10.24 -17.41
C GLN A 109 -8.22 -10.54 -17.55
N ILE A 110 -7.76 -11.59 -16.87
CA ILE A 110 -6.37 -12.06 -17.02
C ILE A 110 -6.29 -12.95 -18.26
N HIS A 111 -5.33 -12.66 -19.15
CA HIS A 111 -5.06 -13.47 -20.33
C HIS A 111 -3.89 -14.44 -20.09
N VAL A 112 -2.75 -13.90 -19.66
CA VAL A 112 -1.52 -14.66 -19.41
C VAL A 112 -0.79 -14.01 -18.25
N TRP A 113 -0.04 -14.78 -17.47
CA TRP A 113 0.86 -14.27 -16.44
C TRP A 113 2.08 -15.19 -16.36
N GLY A 114 3.13 -14.74 -15.68
CA GLY A 114 4.28 -15.57 -15.44
C GLY A 114 5.16 -15.06 -14.31
N LEU A 115 5.87 -15.98 -13.67
CA LEU A 115 6.88 -15.68 -12.67
C LEU A 115 8.17 -15.16 -13.34
N ALA A 116 9.04 -14.53 -12.55
CA ALA A 116 10.28 -13.94 -13.02
C ALA A 116 11.14 -14.91 -13.85
N GLU A 117 11.22 -16.16 -13.41
CA GLU A 117 12.03 -17.23 -14.00
C GLU A 117 11.47 -17.71 -15.34
N THR A 118 10.18 -17.48 -15.57
CA THR A 118 9.47 -17.88 -16.79
C THR A 118 9.47 -16.80 -17.87
N ASN A 119 9.91 -15.59 -17.55
CA ASN A 119 9.95 -14.48 -18.49
C ASN A 119 11.25 -14.53 -19.31
N PRO A 120 11.20 -14.89 -20.62
CA PRO A 120 12.41 -15.05 -21.43
C PRO A 120 13.14 -13.73 -21.70
N LEU A 121 12.48 -12.59 -21.51
CA LEU A 121 13.09 -11.27 -21.64
C LEU A 121 13.84 -10.86 -20.36
N GLY A 122 13.68 -11.60 -19.26
CA GLY A 122 14.28 -11.30 -17.97
C GLY A 122 13.87 -9.92 -17.45
N LEU A 123 12.59 -9.56 -17.59
CA LEU A 123 12.02 -8.30 -17.12
C LEU A 123 11.33 -8.43 -15.75
N GLY A 124 11.37 -9.62 -15.14
CA GLY A 124 10.65 -9.94 -13.92
C GLY A 124 9.33 -10.66 -14.18
N PRO A 125 8.51 -10.90 -13.14
CA PRO A 125 7.18 -11.46 -13.32
C PRO A 125 6.29 -10.48 -14.08
N PHE A 126 5.19 -10.97 -14.66
CA PHE A 126 4.33 -10.14 -15.49
C PHE A 126 2.87 -10.59 -15.44
N ILE A 127 1.99 -9.65 -15.75
CA ILE A 127 0.58 -9.90 -16.01
C ILE A 127 0.22 -9.31 -17.38
N LEU A 128 -0.41 -10.12 -18.22
CA LEU A 128 -1.04 -9.71 -19.46
C LEU A 128 -2.55 -9.81 -19.29
N MET A 129 -3.24 -8.68 -19.31
CA MET A 129 -4.65 -8.58 -18.96
C MET A 129 -5.40 -7.64 -19.89
N GLU A 130 -6.73 -7.65 -19.77
CA GLU A 130 -7.63 -6.74 -20.44
C GLU A 130 -7.25 -5.28 -20.13
N PHE A 131 -7.24 -4.45 -21.17
CA PHE A 131 -7.23 -3.01 -20.99
C PHE A 131 -8.67 -2.51 -20.84
N ILE A 132 -9.03 -2.00 -19.66
CA ILE A 132 -10.35 -1.45 -19.40
C ILE A 132 -10.41 -0.01 -19.96
N GLU A 133 -11.25 0.20 -20.97
CA GLU A 133 -11.45 1.52 -21.56
C GLU A 133 -12.32 2.40 -20.63
N GLY A 134 -11.91 3.65 -20.44
CA GLY A 134 -12.60 4.63 -19.59
C GLY A 134 -11.64 5.72 -19.12
N VAL A 135 -12.04 6.43 -18.06
CA VAL A 135 -11.23 7.49 -17.44
C VAL A 135 -10.89 7.09 -16.01
N CYS A 136 -9.62 7.21 -15.63
CA CYS A 136 -9.20 6.95 -14.25
C CYS A 136 -9.80 8.04 -13.35
N LEU A 137 -10.49 7.64 -12.28
CA LEU A 137 -11.14 8.60 -11.39
C LEU A 137 -10.13 9.53 -10.70
N LYS A 138 -8.91 9.04 -10.45
CA LYS A 138 -7.80 9.84 -9.96
C LYS A 138 -7.56 11.09 -10.82
N GLU A 139 -7.61 10.96 -12.14
CA GLU A 139 -7.38 12.07 -13.08
C GLU A 139 -8.51 13.12 -13.04
N LEU A 140 -9.73 12.69 -12.70
CA LEU A 140 -10.89 13.56 -12.62
C LEU A 140 -10.96 14.29 -11.27
N PHE A 141 -10.67 13.56 -10.18
CA PHE A 141 -10.97 13.99 -8.83
C PHE A 141 -9.76 14.53 -8.06
N LEU A 142 -8.52 14.20 -8.45
CA LEU A 142 -7.33 14.83 -7.86
C LEU A 142 -7.08 16.22 -8.46
N GLY A 143 -6.62 17.13 -7.61
CA GLY A 143 -6.29 18.50 -7.98
C GLY A 143 -4.80 18.69 -8.24
N GLY A 144 -4.34 19.95 -8.13
CA GLY A 144 -2.91 20.26 -8.03
C GLY A 144 -2.25 19.78 -6.73
N SER A 145 -3.00 19.12 -5.84
CA SER A 145 -2.54 18.49 -4.61
C SER A 145 -2.88 17.00 -4.60
N ARG A 146 -2.43 16.28 -3.57
CA ARG A 146 -2.76 14.85 -3.36
C ARG A 146 -4.21 14.59 -2.94
N LEU A 147 -5.00 15.65 -2.74
CA LEU A 147 -6.35 15.57 -2.18
C LEU A 147 -7.42 15.66 -3.27
N LEU A 148 -8.60 15.14 -2.94
CA LEU A 148 -9.83 15.39 -3.66
C LEU A 148 -9.99 16.90 -3.91
N ARG A 149 -10.31 17.30 -5.15
CA ARG A 149 -10.58 18.69 -5.52
C ARG A 149 -11.78 19.26 -4.79
N GLU A 150 -11.71 20.52 -4.41
CA GLU A 150 -12.83 21.20 -3.74
C GLU A 150 -13.97 21.53 -4.69
N GLU A 151 -13.70 21.59 -6.00
CA GLU A 151 -14.70 21.89 -7.02
C GLU A 151 -15.57 20.67 -7.40
N VAL A 152 -15.19 19.46 -6.98
CA VAL A 152 -15.98 18.25 -7.24
C VAL A 152 -17.26 18.34 -6.40
N SER A 153 -18.40 18.20 -7.07
CA SER A 153 -19.69 18.36 -6.40
C SER A 153 -19.95 17.22 -5.40
N ASP A 154 -20.65 17.53 -4.30
CA ASP A 154 -21.09 16.51 -3.33
C ASP A 154 -21.90 15.38 -4.01
N ARG A 155 -22.64 15.70 -5.08
CA ARG A 155 -23.39 14.72 -5.87
C ARG A 155 -22.47 13.70 -6.54
N ASP A 156 -21.36 14.16 -7.12
CA ASP A 156 -20.42 13.30 -7.82
C ASP A 156 -19.60 12.46 -6.82
N VAL A 157 -19.22 13.05 -5.69
CA VAL A 157 -18.61 12.32 -4.56
C VAL A 157 -19.55 11.24 -4.05
N GLU A 158 -20.82 11.57 -3.79
CA GLU A 158 -21.82 10.62 -3.33
C GLU A 158 -22.04 9.49 -4.34
N CYS A 159 -22.03 9.78 -5.65
CA CYS A 159 -22.14 8.78 -6.71
C CYS A 159 -21.01 7.75 -6.66
N ILE A 160 -19.76 8.18 -6.47
CA ILE A 160 -18.61 7.29 -6.33
C ILE A 160 -18.67 6.53 -5.01
N TYR A 161 -18.92 7.22 -3.89
CA TYR A 161 -18.99 6.61 -2.57
C TYR A 161 -20.06 5.51 -2.50
N ARG A 162 -21.18 5.68 -3.18
CA ARG A 162 -22.24 4.67 -3.24
C ARG A 162 -21.78 3.38 -3.92
N GLN A 163 -21.07 3.50 -5.04
CA GLN A 163 -20.50 2.35 -5.75
C GLN A 163 -19.38 1.68 -4.93
N MET A 164 -18.50 2.48 -4.30
CA MET A 164 -17.45 1.97 -3.42
C MET A 164 -18.01 1.26 -2.19
N ALA A 165 -19.06 1.81 -1.56
CA ALA A 165 -19.75 1.17 -0.44
C ALA A 165 -20.36 -0.18 -0.87
N ASN A 166 -21.00 -0.22 -2.04
CA ASN A 166 -21.51 -1.48 -2.61
C ASN A 166 -20.38 -2.51 -2.82
N PHE A 167 -19.23 -2.10 -3.36
CA PHE A 167 -18.08 -2.99 -3.52
C PHE A 167 -17.52 -3.46 -2.17
N MET A 168 -17.39 -2.57 -1.20
CA MET A 168 -16.94 -2.93 0.16
C MET A 168 -17.86 -3.97 0.79
N LEU A 169 -19.18 -3.80 0.67
CA LEU A 169 -20.17 -4.75 1.19
C LEU A 169 -20.05 -6.12 0.51
N GLN A 170 -19.76 -6.15 -0.80
CA GLN A 170 -19.50 -7.39 -1.52
C GLN A 170 -18.23 -8.10 -1.06
N LEU A 171 -17.12 -7.37 -0.93
CA LEU A 171 -15.84 -7.91 -0.47
C LEU A 171 -15.90 -8.38 0.99
N PHE A 172 -16.61 -7.65 1.85
CA PHE A 172 -16.78 -8.03 3.27
C PHE A 172 -17.53 -9.37 3.43
N ASN A 173 -18.26 -9.82 2.42
CA ASN A 173 -18.97 -11.09 2.46
C ASN A 173 -18.10 -12.29 2.04
N ILE A 174 -16.81 -12.06 1.75
CA ILE A 174 -15.84 -13.10 1.47
C ILE A 174 -15.10 -13.44 2.78
N ASP A 175 -15.44 -14.60 3.35
CA ASP A 175 -14.90 -15.07 4.62
C ASP A 175 -13.71 -16.01 4.44
N PHE A 176 -12.76 -15.88 5.37
CA PHE A 176 -11.59 -16.74 5.50
C PHE A 176 -11.43 -17.22 6.95
N PRO A 177 -10.86 -18.43 7.15
CA PRO A 177 -10.70 -19.01 8.48
C PRO A 177 -9.53 -18.42 9.27
N ASP A 178 -8.45 -18.01 8.60
CA ASP A 178 -7.18 -17.58 9.23
C ASP A 178 -6.62 -16.33 8.54
N ILE A 179 -5.90 -15.50 9.28
CA ILE A 179 -5.19 -14.31 8.76
C ILE A 179 -3.87 -14.77 8.11
N GLY A 180 -3.57 -14.26 6.92
CA GLY A 180 -2.38 -14.65 6.17
C GLY A 180 -2.39 -14.22 4.71
N SER A 181 -1.50 -14.83 3.92
CA SER A 181 -1.58 -14.75 2.46
C SER A 181 -2.86 -15.41 1.94
N LEU A 182 -3.29 -15.01 0.74
CA LEU A 182 -4.42 -15.66 0.09
C LEU A 182 -4.08 -17.12 -0.25
N PRO A 183 -5.06 -18.04 -0.15
CA PRO A 183 -4.97 -19.34 -0.81
C PRO A 183 -4.72 -19.14 -2.31
N THR A 184 -3.98 -20.06 -2.92
CA THR A 184 -3.51 -19.92 -4.32
C THR A 184 -4.12 -20.94 -5.30
N PRO A 185 -5.45 -21.16 -5.34
CA PRO A 185 -6.04 -22.16 -6.23
C PRO A 185 -5.96 -21.77 -7.72
N PHE A 186 -5.79 -20.49 -8.06
CA PHE A 186 -5.69 -20.05 -9.45
C PHE A 186 -4.27 -20.25 -10.01
N THR A 187 -3.25 -19.89 -9.24
CA THR A 187 -1.85 -19.93 -9.67
C THR A 187 -1.11 -21.20 -9.28
N GLY A 188 -1.56 -21.90 -8.22
CA GLY A 188 -0.85 -23.05 -7.63
C GLY A 188 0.46 -22.68 -6.93
N PHE A 189 0.73 -21.38 -6.72
CA PHE A 189 1.96 -20.90 -6.10
C PHE A 189 2.02 -21.26 -4.61
N CYS A 190 3.16 -21.74 -4.13
CA CYS A 190 3.35 -22.03 -2.70
C CYS A 190 3.62 -20.73 -1.92
N ALA A 191 2.57 -19.97 -1.65
CA ALA A 191 2.67 -18.73 -0.88
C ALA A 191 3.08 -18.99 0.58
N PRO A 192 3.92 -18.12 1.19
CA PRO A 192 4.12 -18.14 2.63
C PRO A 192 2.80 -17.92 3.38
N THR A 193 2.68 -18.43 4.60
CA THR A 193 1.45 -18.25 5.40
C THR A 193 1.27 -16.81 5.85
N ARG A 194 2.36 -16.11 6.21
CA ARG A 194 2.30 -14.69 6.60
C ARG A 194 1.73 -13.82 5.46
N PRO A 195 1.05 -12.70 5.75
CA PRO A 195 0.64 -11.77 4.72
C PRO A 195 1.84 -10.96 4.17
N LEU A 196 1.75 -10.53 2.91
CA LEU A 196 2.65 -9.53 2.31
C LEU A 196 1.91 -8.19 2.25
N THR A 197 2.00 -7.41 3.33
CA THR A 197 1.37 -6.08 3.41
C THR A 197 2.24 -5.02 2.75
N TRP A 198 1.61 -3.92 2.34
CA TRP A 198 2.30 -2.76 1.80
C TRP A 198 3.36 -2.24 2.78
N LYS A 199 2.96 -2.01 4.03
CA LYS A 199 3.84 -1.55 5.11
C LYS A 199 5.06 -2.44 5.29
N ALA A 200 4.87 -3.75 5.41
CA ALA A 200 5.98 -4.66 5.69
C ALA A 200 7.00 -4.69 4.54
N HIS A 201 6.51 -4.60 3.31
CA HIS A 201 7.36 -4.48 2.14
C HIS A 201 8.06 -3.12 2.07
N ASP A 202 7.37 -2.02 2.36
CA ASP A 202 7.93 -0.67 2.33
C ASP A 202 9.04 -0.51 3.38
N ILE A 203 8.86 -1.01 4.60
CA ILE A 203 9.90 -1.04 5.64
C ILE A 203 11.17 -1.75 5.12
N LEU A 204 11.01 -2.86 4.41
CA LEU A 204 12.13 -3.58 3.81
C LEU A 204 12.76 -2.80 2.66
N LYS A 205 11.93 -2.35 1.71
CA LYS A 205 12.41 -1.79 0.45
C LYS A 205 12.92 -0.37 0.67
N SER A 206 12.12 0.49 1.28
CA SER A 206 12.46 1.89 1.53
C SER A 206 13.33 2.07 2.77
N GLY A 207 13.13 1.26 3.82
CA GLY A 207 13.87 1.38 5.09
C GLY A 207 15.08 0.45 5.24
N GLY A 208 15.22 -0.57 4.39
CA GLY A 208 16.34 -1.53 4.45
C GLY A 208 16.25 -2.58 5.55
N VAL A 209 15.13 -2.65 6.28
CA VAL A 209 14.99 -3.54 7.44
C VAL A 209 14.04 -4.69 7.12
N ASN A 210 14.53 -5.92 7.24
CA ASN A 210 13.68 -7.09 7.11
C ASN A 210 12.93 -7.39 8.42
N ILE A 211 11.62 -7.11 8.43
CA ILE A 211 10.74 -7.28 9.61
C ILE A 211 9.78 -8.47 9.51
N PHE A 212 9.89 -9.30 8.46
CA PHE A 212 8.90 -10.35 8.17
C PHE A 212 8.90 -11.53 9.17
N GLY A 213 9.89 -11.64 10.05
CA GLY A 213 9.95 -12.70 11.07
C GLY A 213 9.88 -14.12 10.49
N ASP A 214 9.22 -15.02 11.23
CA ASP A 214 8.89 -16.38 10.75
C ASP A 214 7.79 -16.33 9.69
N ARG A 215 8.09 -16.88 8.51
CA ARG A 215 7.21 -16.82 7.34
C ARG A 215 6.15 -17.92 7.32
N ALA A 216 6.27 -18.93 8.17
CA ALA A 216 5.37 -20.08 8.21
C ALA A 216 4.18 -19.89 9.17
N GLN A 217 4.21 -18.84 10.00
CA GLN A 217 3.17 -18.61 11.00
C GLN A 217 2.03 -17.77 10.41
N GLY A 218 0.80 -18.29 10.47
CA GLY A 218 -0.43 -17.52 10.31
C GLY A 218 -0.95 -16.99 11.64
N PHE A 219 -2.05 -16.23 11.63
CA PHE A 219 -2.64 -15.69 12.84
C PHE A 219 -4.11 -16.12 12.97
N LEU A 220 -4.45 -16.59 14.18
CA LEU A 220 -5.80 -17.06 14.52
C LEU A 220 -6.64 -15.97 15.19
N THR A 221 -6.01 -14.89 15.65
CA THR A 221 -6.71 -13.80 16.34
C THR A 221 -6.25 -12.44 15.85
N THR A 222 -7.15 -11.45 15.95
CA THR A 222 -6.86 -10.05 15.65
C THR A 222 -5.77 -9.51 16.57
N ASN A 223 -5.85 -9.83 17.86
CA ASN A 223 -4.88 -9.36 18.83
C ASN A 223 -3.46 -9.85 18.50
N ASP A 224 -3.29 -11.13 18.15
CA ASP A 224 -1.98 -11.68 17.76
C ASP A 224 -1.44 -11.01 16.50
N TYR A 225 -2.30 -10.76 15.51
CA TYR A 225 -1.89 -10.06 14.29
C TYR A 225 -1.47 -8.61 14.56
N PHE A 226 -2.19 -7.87 15.40
CA PHE A 226 -1.79 -6.51 15.77
C PHE A 226 -0.50 -6.48 16.59
N GLN A 227 -0.27 -7.44 17.48
CA GLN A 227 1.01 -7.56 18.18
C GLN A 227 2.15 -7.87 17.21
N TYR A 228 1.90 -8.69 16.18
CA TYR A 228 2.87 -8.92 15.11
C TYR A 228 3.16 -7.62 14.33
N VAL A 229 2.12 -6.92 13.86
CA VAL A 229 2.26 -5.68 13.07
C VAL A 229 3.00 -4.59 13.85
N ILE A 230 2.68 -4.37 15.13
CA ILE A 230 3.40 -3.38 15.93
C ILE A 230 4.83 -3.83 16.29
N GLY A 231 5.07 -5.14 16.34
CA GLY A 231 6.42 -5.68 16.47
C GLY A 231 7.29 -5.35 15.25
N GLN A 232 6.70 -5.24 14.05
CA GLN A 232 7.42 -4.79 12.86
C GLN A 232 7.93 -3.35 13.02
N ASP A 233 7.12 -2.48 13.64
CA ASP A 233 7.49 -1.10 13.92
C ASP A 233 8.59 -1.00 14.98
N GLU A 234 8.53 -1.84 16.01
CA GLU A 234 9.61 -1.96 17.01
C GLU A 234 10.93 -2.36 16.33
N LEU A 235 10.89 -3.37 15.45
CA LEU A 235 12.06 -3.81 14.69
C LEU A 235 12.58 -2.73 13.73
N GLN A 236 11.70 -1.98 13.05
CA GLN A 236 12.11 -0.86 12.21
C GLN A 236 12.78 0.23 13.05
N LEU A 237 12.16 0.62 14.17
CA LEU A 237 12.68 1.66 15.06
C LEU A 237 14.04 1.31 15.64
N ASP A 238 14.24 0.04 15.98
CA ASP A 238 15.52 -0.44 16.49
C ASP A 238 16.59 -0.50 15.40
N ASN A 239 16.28 -1.02 14.20
CA ASN A 239 17.30 -1.40 13.22
C ASN A 239 17.51 -0.40 12.08
N GLN A 240 16.54 0.47 11.77
CA GLN A 240 16.71 1.49 10.74
C GLN A 240 17.51 2.67 11.31
N LEU A 241 18.70 2.90 10.78
CA LEU A 241 19.66 3.84 11.37
C LEU A 241 19.15 5.29 11.38
N ASN A 242 18.50 5.70 10.30
CA ASN A 242 18.06 7.08 10.05
C ASN A 242 16.60 7.37 10.42
N LEU A 243 15.94 6.47 11.15
CA LEU A 243 14.51 6.60 11.42
C LEU A 243 14.21 7.78 12.34
N VAL A 244 15.14 8.12 13.24
CA VAL A 244 15.04 9.30 14.11
C VAL A 244 15.90 10.44 13.58
N THR A 245 15.49 11.68 13.85
CA THR A 245 16.20 12.91 13.39
C THR A 245 16.83 13.73 14.50
N GLY A 246 16.75 13.26 15.75
CA GLY A 246 17.28 13.93 16.94
C GLY A 246 16.59 13.48 18.22
N ASP A 247 17.05 14.00 19.35
CA ASP A 247 16.64 13.54 20.69
C ASP A 247 15.12 13.57 20.89
N MET A 248 14.49 14.73 20.65
CA MET A 248 13.03 14.88 20.81
C MET A 248 12.23 13.95 19.89
N ASN A 249 12.71 13.71 18.66
CA ASN A 249 12.04 12.82 17.73
C ASN A 249 12.19 11.35 18.16
N ALA A 250 13.37 10.97 18.65
CA ALA A 250 13.62 9.64 19.20
C ALA A 250 12.77 9.35 20.43
N GLU A 251 12.69 10.30 21.38
CA GLU A 251 11.84 10.18 22.56
C GLU A 251 10.37 10.02 22.18
N SER A 252 9.90 10.85 21.25
CA SER A 252 8.51 10.84 20.79
C SER A 252 8.14 9.52 20.10
N ARG A 253 8.95 9.06 19.13
CA ARG A 253 8.68 7.80 18.41
C ARG A 253 8.70 6.59 19.34
N PHE A 254 9.71 6.50 20.22
CA PHE A 254 9.81 5.39 21.18
C PHE A 254 8.62 5.37 22.14
N GLY A 255 8.32 6.52 22.76
CA GLY A 255 7.23 6.63 23.71
C GLY A 255 5.86 6.35 23.08
N SER A 256 5.60 6.96 21.91
CA SER A 256 4.33 6.79 21.20
C SER A 256 4.12 5.33 20.78
N LEU A 257 5.15 4.65 20.30
CA LEU A 257 5.07 3.23 19.95
C LEU A 257 4.69 2.35 21.15
N LYS A 258 5.27 2.60 22.34
CA LYS A 258 4.91 1.85 23.57
C LYS A 258 3.47 2.11 24.01
N ILE A 259 3.02 3.35 23.90
CA ILE A 259 1.63 3.72 24.21
C ILE A 259 0.67 3.01 23.24
N LEU A 260 0.89 3.12 21.93
CA LEU A 260 0.04 2.47 20.93
C LEU A 260 0.00 0.94 21.12
N LYS A 261 1.11 0.32 21.49
CA LYS A 261 1.15 -1.11 21.82
C LYS A 261 0.29 -1.48 23.03
N SER A 262 0.27 -0.64 24.05
CA SER A 262 -0.59 -0.85 25.23
C SER A 262 -2.08 -0.67 24.92
N MET A 263 -2.44 0.09 23.88
CA MET A 263 -3.84 0.32 23.49
C MET A 263 -4.48 -0.86 22.75
N ILE A 264 -3.69 -1.74 22.13
CA ILE A 264 -4.18 -2.82 21.26
C ILE A 264 -5.30 -3.64 21.93
N PRO A 265 -5.13 -4.19 23.15
CA PRO A 265 -6.15 -5.06 23.75
C PRO A 265 -7.51 -4.38 23.94
N GLU A 266 -7.53 -3.07 24.20
CA GLU A 266 -8.76 -2.31 24.42
C GLU A 266 -9.40 -1.85 23.10
N MET A 267 -8.63 -1.83 22.01
CA MET A 267 -9.08 -1.39 20.69
C MET A 267 -9.42 -2.55 19.77
N VAL A 268 -9.56 -3.78 20.27
CA VAL A 268 -10.04 -4.93 19.52
C VAL A 268 -11.53 -5.16 19.82
N ASN A 269 -12.34 -5.29 18.76
CA ASN A 269 -13.71 -5.76 18.88
C ASN A 269 -13.71 -7.27 19.13
N GLU A 270 -14.06 -7.69 20.34
CA GLU A 270 -14.02 -9.10 20.75
C GLU A 270 -14.89 -10.02 19.89
N SER A 271 -16.02 -9.52 19.36
CA SER A 271 -16.89 -10.31 18.48
C SER A 271 -16.23 -10.69 17.15
N TYR A 272 -15.15 -10.00 16.77
CA TYR A 272 -14.37 -10.24 15.55
C TYR A 272 -12.92 -10.63 15.83
N ASN A 273 -12.56 -10.90 17.08
CA ASN A 273 -11.20 -11.24 17.44
C ASN A 273 -10.76 -12.55 16.78
N GLN A 274 -11.63 -13.56 16.73
CA GLN A 274 -11.37 -14.87 16.11
C GLN A 274 -11.93 -15.01 14.68
N GLY A 275 -12.22 -13.88 14.03
CA GLY A 275 -12.79 -13.85 12.69
C GLY A 275 -14.33 -13.71 12.65
N PRO A 276 -14.98 -13.93 11.48
CA PRO A 276 -14.34 -14.34 10.22
C PRO A 276 -13.39 -13.25 9.68
N PHE A 277 -12.34 -13.69 8.99
CA PHE A 277 -11.36 -12.79 8.36
C PHE A 277 -11.75 -12.45 6.93
N LYS A 278 -11.24 -11.34 6.41
CA LYS A 278 -11.71 -10.69 5.16
C LYS A 278 -10.59 -10.47 4.17
N LEU A 279 -10.97 -10.30 2.90
CA LEU A 279 -10.04 -9.86 1.86
C LEU A 279 -9.66 -8.38 2.11
N ILE A 280 -8.40 -8.11 2.42
CA ILE A 280 -7.85 -6.76 2.52
C ILE A 280 -7.00 -6.48 1.28
N CYS A 281 -7.12 -5.29 0.73
CA CYS A 281 -6.25 -4.75 -0.30
C CYS A 281 -5.81 -3.37 0.19
N ASP A 282 -4.53 -3.21 0.54
CA ASP A 282 -4.07 -1.95 1.16
C ASP A 282 -4.25 -0.75 0.21
N ASP A 283 -4.30 -0.97 -1.10
CA ASP A 283 -4.49 0.06 -2.13
C ASP A 283 -5.92 0.15 -2.72
N PHE A 284 -6.91 -0.49 -2.09
CA PHE A 284 -8.30 -0.39 -2.53
C PHE A 284 -8.86 1.00 -2.25
N SER A 285 -8.96 1.84 -3.29
CA SER A 285 -9.41 3.21 -3.20
C SER A 285 -10.04 3.71 -4.51
N PRO A 286 -10.79 4.83 -4.48
CA PRO A 286 -11.29 5.45 -5.71
C PRO A 286 -10.16 5.96 -6.62
N ALA A 287 -8.91 6.06 -6.17
CA ALA A 287 -7.81 6.40 -7.07
C ALA A 287 -7.53 5.29 -8.09
N ASN A 288 -7.94 4.06 -7.80
CA ASN A 288 -7.68 2.86 -8.60
C ASN A 288 -8.96 2.32 -9.28
N VAL A 289 -9.93 3.20 -9.56
CA VAL A 289 -11.12 2.86 -10.33
C VAL A 289 -11.19 3.61 -11.65
N ILE A 290 -11.78 2.96 -12.65
CA ILE A 290 -12.02 3.48 -13.99
C ILE A 290 -13.51 3.71 -14.15
N VAL A 291 -13.90 4.94 -14.51
CA VAL A 291 -15.29 5.30 -14.79
C VAL A 291 -15.54 5.37 -16.30
N LYS A 292 -16.79 5.21 -16.70
CA LYS A 292 -17.20 5.22 -18.11
C LYS A 292 -16.87 6.54 -18.82
N GLY A 293 -16.86 7.67 -18.09
CA GLY A 293 -16.39 8.96 -18.58
C GLY A 293 -16.72 10.10 -17.61
N GLU A 294 -16.29 11.32 -17.95
CA GLU A 294 -16.41 12.50 -17.07
C GLU A 294 -17.86 12.85 -16.68
N HIS A 295 -18.81 12.56 -17.57
CA HIS A 295 -20.24 12.81 -17.35
C HIS A 295 -21.02 11.55 -16.96
N ASN A 296 -20.34 10.40 -16.88
CA ASN A 296 -20.92 9.13 -16.45
C ASN A 296 -19.95 8.40 -15.53
N LEU A 297 -20.08 8.69 -14.24
CA LEU A 297 -19.23 8.18 -13.17
C LEU A 297 -19.54 6.71 -12.78
N THR A 298 -20.22 5.95 -13.64
CA THR A 298 -20.37 4.50 -13.43
C THR A 298 -18.99 3.84 -13.50
N ILE A 299 -18.61 3.15 -12.44
CA ILE A 299 -17.35 2.40 -12.36
C ILE A 299 -17.45 1.18 -13.26
N VAL A 300 -16.52 1.07 -14.20
CA VAL A 300 -16.40 -0.01 -15.18
C VAL A 300 -15.11 -0.82 -14.99
N GLY A 301 -14.26 -0.44 -14.04
CA GLY A 301 -13.05 -1.18 -13.70
C GLY A 301 -12.53 -0.82 -12.30
N VAL A 302 -12.12 -1.84 -11.56
CA VAL A 302 -11.29 -1.76 -10.37
C VAL A 302 -9.97 -2.42 -10.73
N VAL A 303 -8.89 -1.63 -10.67
CA VAL A 303 -7.55 -2.03 -11.11
C VAL A 303 -6.57 -1.85 -9.95
N ASP A 304 -5.30 -2.20 -10.18
CA ASP A 304 -4.21 -1.99 -9.21
C ASP A 304 -4.52 -2.59 -7.82
N LEU A 305 -5.04 -3.83 -7.83
CA LEU A 305 -5.33 -4.60 -6.60
C LEU A 305 -4.02 -5.11 -5.99
N GLU A 306 -3.27 -4.18 -5.41
CA GLU A 306 -1.97 -4.45 -4.81
C GLU A 306 -2.06 -4.71 -3.32
N TRP A 307 -1.06 -5.45 -2.82
CA TRP A 307 -0.88 -5.70 -1.38
C TRP A 307 -2.12 -6.36 -0.78
N VAL A 308 -2.58 -7.42 -1.45
CA VAL A 308 -3.79 -8.15 -1.07
C VAL A 308 -3.45 -9.31 -0.15
N TYR A 309 -4.21 -9.46 0.92
CA TYR A 309 -4.05 -10.51 1.92
C TYR A 309 -5.37 -10.80 2.63
N VAL A 310 -5.40 -11.86 3.43
CA VAL A 310 -6.48 -12.13 4.37
C VAL A 310 -6.18 -11.40 5.67
N GLY A 311 -7.06 -10.50 6.08
CA GLY A 311 -6.91 -9.67 7.26
C GLY A 311 -8.20 -9.46 8.04
N LEU A 312 -8.23 -8.42 8.85
CA LEU A 312 -9.21 -8.28 9.93
C LEU A 312 -10.51 -7.65 9.43
N ALA A 313 -11.66 -8.22 9.83
CA ALA A 313 -12.97 -7.63 9.54
C ALA A 313 -13.11 -6.20 10.09
N GLN A 314 -12.63 -5.98 11.32
CA GLN A 314 -12.67 -4.68 11.98
C GLN A 314 -11.70 -3.65 11.39
N LEU A 315 -10.62 -4.10 10.73
CA LEU A 315 -9.76 -3.21 9.94
C LEU A 315 -10.47 -2.80 8.65
N PHE A 316 -11.02 -3.78 7.93
CA PHE A 316 -11.75 -3.55 6.67
C PHE A 316 -12.93 -2.59 6.86
N ALA A 317 -13.71 -2.80 7.93
CA ALA A 317 -14.91 -2.03 8.22
C ALA A 317 -14.64 -0.76 9.05
N SER A 318 -13.38 -0.32 9.18
CA SER A 318 -13.05 0.96 9.79
C SER A 318 -13.22 2.13 8.81
N ALA A 319 -13.21 3.37 9.32
CA ALA A 319 -13.30 4.57 8.48
C ALA A 319 -12.25 4.53 7.34
N PRO A 320 -12.66 4.65 6.06
CA PRO A 320 -11.71 4.53 4.96
C PRO A 320 -10.68 5.65 4.97
N TRP A 321 -9.40 5.31 4.84
CA TRP A 321 -8.33 6.31 4.72
C TRP A 321 -8.49 7.17 3.46
N TRP A 322 -9.08 6.64 2.40
CA TRP A 322 -9.15 7.28 1.07
C TRP A 322 -10.30 8.29 0.90
N LEU A 323 -11.03 8.69 1.95
CA LEU A 323 -12.19 9.59 1.81
C LEU A 323 -11.83 10.88 1.04
N LEU A 324 -10.65 11.44 1.26
CA LEU A 324 -10.15 12.60 0.50
C LEU A 324 -9.09 12.23 -0.54
N LEU A 325 -9.08 10.98 -1.00
CA LEU A 325 -8.10 10.39 -1.93
C LEU A 325 -6.65 10.41 -1.45
N ASP A 326 -6.41 10.70 -0.18
CA ASP A 326 -5.10 10.72 0.43
C ASP A 326 -5.13 10.09 1.82
N ARG A 327 -4.02 9.49 2.24
CA ARG A 327 -3.92 8.84 3.55
C ARG A 327 -3.75 9.90 4.65
N PRO A 328 -4.53 9.86 5.74
CA PRO A 328 -4.36 10.78 6.88
C PRO A 328 -3.03 10.65 7.65
N VAL A 329 -2.05 9.90 7.15
CA VAL A 329 -0.71 9.78 7.74
C VAL A 329 0.35 10.59 7.00
N ASN A 330 -0.01 11.26 5.89
CA ASN A 330 0.92 12.10 5.15
C ASN A 330 1.11 13.46 5.82
N GLU A 331 2.25 14.11 5.59
CA GLU A 331 2.66 15.37 6.23
C GLU A 331 1.64 16.52 6.07
N ASP A 332 0.85 16.54 4.98
CA ASP A 332 -0.21 17.53 4.76
C ASP A 332 -1.35 17.45 5.80
N TRP A 333 -1.45 16.32 6.51
CA TRP A 333 -2.39 16.06 7.59
C TRP A 333 -1.81 16.35 8.98
N ASP A 334 -0.51 16.58 9.10
CA ASP A 334 0.11 16.76 10.39
C ASP A 334 -0.39 18.02 11.10
N PHE A 335 -0.55 17.91 12.42
CA PHE A 335 -0.87 19.05 13.26
C PHE A 335 0.35 19.98 13.32
N LYS A 336 0.10 21.28 13.10
CA LYS A 336 1.15 22.31 13.16
C LYS A 336 0.94 23.17 14.39
N ALA A 337 1.93 23.19 15.29
CA ALA A 337 1.85 23.88 16.58
C ALA A 337 0.59 23.50 17.40
N GLY A 338 0.19 22.22 17.35
CA GLY A 338 -0.98 21.69 18.04
C GLY A 338 -2.32 22.10 17.43
N GLN A 339 -2.34 22.74 16.26
CA GLN A 339 -3.56 23.06 15.52
C GLN A 339 -3.83 21.98 14.47
N PRO A 340 -5.10 21.53 14.33
CA PRO A 340 -5.47 20.59 13.29
C PRO A 340 -5.26 21.19 11.90
N PRO A 341 -4.96 20.38 10.88
CA PRO A 341 -4.84 20.88 9.51
C PRO A 341 -6.20 21.38 9.01
N LYS A 342 -6.20 22.29 8.03
CA LYS A 342 -7.45 22.86 7.46
C LYS A 342 -8.40 21.80 6.88
N ILE A 343 -7.86 20.64 6.50
CA ILE A 343 -8.60 19.54 5.88
C ILE A 343 -9.43 18.72 6.88
N THR A 344 -9.25 18.93 8.19
CA THR A 344 -9.91 18.18 9.27
C THR A 344 -11.43 18.20 9.15
N ASP A 345 -12.04 19.39 9.08
CA ASP A 345 -13.51 19.54 8.98
C ASP A 345 -14.05 18.90 7.70
N ARG A 346 -13.26 18.95 6.63
CA ARG A 346 -13.60 18.32 5.36
C ARG A 346 -13.60 16.79 5.50
N TYR A 347 -12.58 16.22 6.13
CA TYR A 347 -12.51 14.78 6.39
C TYR A 347 -13.74 14.28 7.16
N PHE A 348 -14.10 14.91 8.28
CA PHE A 348 -15.26 14.50 9.07
C PHE A 348 -16.60 14.70 8.34
N ARG A 349 -16.72 15.72 7.47
CA ARG A 349 -17.90 15.88 6.60
C ARG A 349 -18.05 14.70 5.63
N HIS A 350 -16.95 14.30 4.99
CA HIS A 350 -16.94 13.16 4.07
C HIS A 350 -17.14 11.84 4.80
N LEU A 351 -16.58 11.66 6.01
CA LEU A 351 -16.83 10.49 6.85
C LEU A 351 -18.31 10.37 7.21
N LYS A 352 -18.95 11.47 7.63
CA LYS A 352 -20.39 11.50 7.92
C LYS A 352 -21.23 11.15 6.68
N MET A 353 -20.87 11.71 5.52
CA MET A 353 -21.53 11.40 4.25
C MET A 353 -21.39 9.90 3.91
N PHE A 354 -20.18 9.36 4.02
CA PHE A 354 -19.90 7.96 3.71
C PHE A 354 -20.61 6.99 4.65
N LYS A 355 -20.61 7.25 5.97
CA LYS A 355 -21.35 6.43 6.94
C LYS A 355 -22.85 6.32 6.62
N ARG A 356 -23.47 7.46 6.25
CA ARG A 356 -24.87 7.47 5.80
C ARG A 356 -25.06 6.61 4.55
N ILE A 357 -24.22 6.82 3.52
CA ILE A 357 -24.28 6.07 2.26
C ILE A 357 -24.09 4.57 2.51
N LEU A 358 -23.10 4.20 3.33
CA LEU A 358 -22.80 2.80 3.66
C LEU A 358 -24.02 2.13 4.30
N SER A 359 -24.67 2.80 5.27
CA SER A 359 -25.90 2.29 5.89
C SER A 359 -27.03 2.10 4.87
N GLU A 360 -27.24 3.09 3.98
CA GLU A 360 -28.26 3.01 2.93
C GLU A 360 -27.99 1.88 1.93
N GLU A 361 -26.73 1.65 1.55
CA GLU A 361 -26.36 0.56 0.62
C GLU A 361 -26.41 -0.80 1.32
N GLU A 362 -26.03 -0.89 2.59
CA GLU A 362 -26.10 -2.12 3.38
C GLU A 362 -27.54 -2.61 3.57
N GLU A 363 -28.51 -1.70 3.72
CA GLU A 363 -29.93 -2.03 3.78
C GLU A 363 -30.45 -2.64 2.47
N LYS A 364 -29.88 -2.25 1.32
CA LYS A 364 -30.24 -2.77 0.00
C LYS A 364 -29.59 -4.12 -0.31
N MET A 365 -28.59 -4.54 0.46
CA MET A 365 -27.93 -5.82 0.25
C MET A 365 -28.90 -6.98 0.51
N PRO A 366 -28.77 -8.10 -0.22
CA PRO A 366 -29.59 -9.29 0.00
C PRO A 366 -29.52 -9.77 1.45
N GLU A 367 -30.58 -10.41 1.95
CA GLU A 367 -30.68 -10.83 3.36
C GLU A 367 -29.56 -11.78 3.83
N HIS A 368 -28.93 -12.51 2.91
CA HIS A 368 -27.82 -13.42 3.24
C HIS A 368 -26.46 -12.72 3.40
N TYR A 369 -26.35 -11.42 3.09
CA TYR A 369 -25.15 -10.64 3.34
C TYR A 369 -25.09 -10.17 4.79
N SER A 370 -23.88 -10.05 5.34
CA SER A 370 -23.68 -9.40 6.64
C SER A 370 -24.15 -7.94 6.61
N LYS A 371 -24.83 -7.52 7.67
CA LYS A 371 -25.30 -6.12 7.89
C LYS A 371 -24.57 -5.46 9.07
N GLU A 372 -23.29 -5.79 9.21
CA GLU A 372 -22.45 -5.39 10.34
C GLU A 372 -21.35 -4.39 9.96
N VAL A 373 -21.19 -4.03 8.69
CA VAL A 373 -20.12 -3.13 8.23
C VAL A 373 -20.35 -1.71 8.73
N SER A 374 -21.57 -1.18 8.61
CA SER A 374 -21.89 0.16 9.12
C SER A 374 -21.78 0.26 10.65
N LYS A 375 -22.12 -0.83 11.36
CA LYS A 375 -22.00 -0.95 12.81
C LYS A 375 -20.53 -0.98 13.25
N LEU A 376 -19.70 -1.79 12.60
CA LEU A 376 -18.26 -1.84 12.86
C LEU A 376 -17.59 -0.49 12.58
N MET A 377 -17.99 0.20 11.51
CA MET A 377 -17.48 1.53 11.20
C MET A 377 -17.80 2.53 12.31
N THR A 378 -19.05 2.53 12.77
CA THR A 378 -19.49 3.38 13.88
C THR A 378 -18.73 3.05 15.16
N TRP A 379 -18.60 1.76 15.49
CA TRP A 379 -17.80 1.31 16.62
C TRP A 379 -16.34 1.76 16.53
N SER A 380 -15.72 1.69 15.35
CA SER A 380 -14.31 2.08 15.16
C SER A 380 -14.08 3.59 15.36
N GLU A 381 -15.08 4.42 15.04
CA GLU A 381 -15.06 5.86 15.29
C GLU A 381 -15.30 6.16 16.78
N ASP A 382 -16.32 5.54 17.38
CA ASP A 382 -16.71 5.79 18.77
C ASP A 382 -15.60 5.36 19.75
N SER A 383 -15.01 4.18 19.52
CA SER A 383 -13.87 3.68 20.32
C SER A 383 -12.56 4.42 20.03
N GLY A 384 -12.41 4.98 18.82
CA GLY A 384 -11.14 5.53 18.34
C GLY A 384 -10.21 4.48 17.71
N ALA A 385 -10.63 3.22 17.63
CA ALA A 385 -9.85 2.13 17.01
C ALA A 385 -9.44 2.44 15.56
N MET A 386 -10.28 3.17 14.80
CA MET A 386 -9.94 3.55 13.42
C MET A 386 -8.61 4.31 13.32
N TRP A 387 -8.26 5.12 14.31
CA TRP A 387 -7.00 5.87 14.32
C TRP A 387 -5.80 4.97 14.57
N LEU A 388 -5.90 4.06 15.54
CA LEU A 388 -4.85 3.07 15.78
C LEU A 388 -4.66 2.18 14.54
N TYR A 389 -5.74 1.78 13.89
CA TYR A 389 -5.69 0.92 12.72
C TYR A 389 -5.02 1.59 11.51
N MET A 390 -5.23 2.89 11.30
CA MET A 390 -4.51 3.66 10.29
C MET A 390 -3.00 3.66 10.54
N LEU A 391 -2.58 3.83 11.80
CA LEU A 391 -1.17 3.81 12.19
C LEU A 391 -0.55 2.41 12.03
N LEU A 392 -1.25 1.37 12.50
CA LEU A 392 -0.80 -0.02 12.37
C LEU A 392 -0.68 -0.45 10.91
N SER A 393 -1.58 -0.01 10.04
CA SER A 393 -1.57 -0.42 8.62
C SER A 393 -0.57 0.34 7.77
N SER A 394 -0.16 1.55 8.19
CA SER A 394 0.70 2.43 7.38
C SER A 394 2.13 2.56 7.90
N GLY A 395 2.35 2.38 9.21
CA GLY A 395 3.66 2.46 9.84
C GLY A 395 4.17 3.90 10.00
N PHE A 396 3.66 4.66 10.98
CA PHE A 396 4.17 5.99 11.35
C PHE A 396 3.85 6.28 12.83
N PHE A 397 4.79 6.86 13.58
CA PHE A 397 4.68 7.04 15.05
C PHE A 397 4.99 8.44 15.54
N ASP A 398 5.02 9.43 14.65
CA ASP A 398 5.21 10.80 15.09
C ASP A 398 3.92 11.28 15.78
N TRP A 399 4.06 11.79 17.01
CA TRP A 399 2.97 12.34 17.81
C TRP A 399 2.22 13.52 17.18
N PHE A 400 2.73 14.12 16.10
CA PHE A 400 2.02 15.17 15.34
C PHE A 400 1.11 14.64 14.23
N THR A 401 1.23 13.35 13.87
CA THR A 401 0.40 12.75 12.82
C THR A 401 -1.08 12.82 13.18
N PHE A 402 -1.92 13.00 12.16
CA PHE A 402 -3.35 13.22 12.35
C PHE A 402 -4.06 12.12 13.18
N PRO A 403 -3.84 10.80 12.93
CA PRO A 403 -4.44 9.76 13.77
C PRO A 403 -3.87 9.75 15.19
N CYS A 404 -2.55 9.94 15.35
CA CYS A 404 -1.92 9.92 16.67
C CYS A 404 -2.39 11.09 17.54
N MET A 405 -2.62 12.27 16.94
CA MET A 405 -3.16 13.43 17.64
C MET A 405 -4.58 13.16 18.15
N HIS A 406 -5.45 12.54 17.36
CA HIS A 406 -6.78 12.16 17.83
C HIS A 406 -6.77 11.09 18.93
N LEU A 407 -5.82 10.14 18.90
CA LEU A 407 -5.60 9.22 20.02
C LEU A 407 -5.10 9.96 21.26
N ARG A 408 -4.19 10.92 21.10
CA ARG A 408 -3.66 11.74 22.19
C ARG A 408 -4.72 12.61 22.85
N GLU A 409 -5.64 13.18 22.07
CA GLU A 409 -6.77 13.95 22.59
C GLU A 409 -7.69 13.08 23.46
N ARG A 410 -7.88 11.80 23.10
CA ARG A 410 -8.69 10.85 23.87
C ARG A 410 -8.03 10.44 25.19
N VAL A 411 -6.73 10.19 25.19
CA VAL A 411 -5.96 9.90 26.42
C VAL A 411 -5.81 11.15 27.29
N GLY A 412 -5.68 12.32 26.67
CA GLY A 412 -5.32 13.56 27.33
C GLY A 412 -3.84 13.90 27.13
N VAL A 413 -3.56 15.14 26.71
CA VAL A 413 -2.20 15.58 26.32
C VAL A 413 -1.18 15.47 27.46
N ALA A 414 -1.59 15.80 28.69
CA ALA A 414 -0.72 15.71 29.85
C ALA A 414 -0.40 14.25 30.20
N GLU A 415 -1.44 13.40 30.23
CA GLU A 415 -1.30 11.98 30.52
C GLU A 415 -0.42 11.27 29.48
N TRP A 416 -0.62 11.53 28.19
CA TRP A 416 0.23 11.00 27.13
C TRP A 416 1.70 11.38 27.33
N ARG A 417 1.97 12.65 27.68
CA ARG A 417 3.34 13.12 27.95
C ARG A 417 3.94 12.43 29.17
N ASP A 418 3.17 12.27 30.24
CA ASP A 418 3.62 11.58 31.45
C ASP A 418 3.94 10.11 31.17
N GLN A 419 3.13 9.44 30.35
CA GLN A 419 3.38 8.07 29.89
C GLN A 419 4.66 7.96 29.04
N ILE A 420 4.96 8.94 28.17
CA ILE A 420 6.24 9.00 27.44
C ILE A 420 7.41 9.15 28.42
N ASN A 421 7.31 10.09 29.35
CA ASN A 421 8.38 10.38 30.31
C ASN A 421 8.64 9.21 31.28
N ALA A 422 7.64 8.36 31.52
CA ALA A 422 7.74 7.19 32.38
C ALA A 422 8.43 5.98 31.71
N GLN A 423 8.72 6.04 30.39
CA GLN A 423 9.28 4.89 29.67
C GLN A 423 10.72 4.58 30.12
N LYS A 424 10.94 3.33 30.53
CA LYS A 424 12.27 2.83 30.90
C LYS A 424 13.15 2.62 29.67
N GLY A 425 14.44 2.88 29.80
CA GLY A 425 15.41 2.69 28.71
C GLY A 425 15.43 3.81 27.67
N MET A 426 14.63 4.87 27.86
CA MET A 426 14.51 5.99 26.92
C MET A 426 15.86 6.65 26.64
N LYS A 427 16.64 6.96 27.69
CA LYS A 427 17.92 7.67 27.55
C LYS A 427 18.94 6.83 26.78
N GLU A 428 19.02 5.54 27.09
CA GLU A 428 19.90 4.60 26.41
C GLU A 428 19.50 4.43 24.94
N PHE A 429 18.19 4.33 24.67
CA PHE A 429 17.64 4.27 23.33
C PHE A 429 18.01 5.52 22.50
N VAL A 430 17.73 6.72 23.03
CA VAL A 430 18.03 7.99 22.36
C VAL A 430 19.53 8.08 22.05
N ALA A 431 20.40 7.87 23.05
CA ALA A 431 21.84 7.94 22.84
C ALA A 431 22.35 6.95 21.78
N ARG A 432 21.76 5.75 21.70
CA ARG A 432 22.07 4.79 20.63
C ARG A 432 21.62 5.31 19.27
N LYS A 433 20.38 5.76 19.14
CA LYS A 433 19.84 6.20 17.84
C LYS A 433 20.54 7.45 17.29
N ILE A 434 21.06 8.34 18.14
CA ILE A 434 21.89 9.46 17.67
C ILE A 434 23.20 8.96 17.04
N ARG A 435 23.86 7.97 17.64
CA ARG A 435 25.06 7.35 17.02
C ARG A 435 24.72 6.61 15.73
N ASP A 436 23.56 5.95 15.67
CA ASP A 436 23.10 5.30 14.44
C ASP A 436 22.91 6.33 13.31
N LEU A 437 22.34 7.50 13.62
CA LEU A 437 22.14 8.59 12.67
C LEU A 437 23.48 9.15 12.17
N GLU A 438 24.44 9.40 13.07
CA GLU A 438 25.80 9.84 12.69
C GLU A 438 26.49 8.83 11.76
N ALA A 439 26.42 7.53 12.07
CA ALA A 439 26.99 6.48 11.23
C ALA A 439 26.27 6.36 9.87
N TYR A 440 24.97 6.63 9.84
CA TYR A 440 24.20 6.68 8.60
C TYR A 440 24.60 7.87 7.73
N ASP A 441 24.80 9.07 8.31
CA ASP A 441 25.21 10.25 7.56
C ASP A 441 26.58 10.03 6.87
N GLU A 442 27.52 9.34 7.54
CA GLU A 442 28.79 8.92 6.91
C GLU A 442 28.59 7.98 5.71
N LYS A 443 27.59 7.10 5.76
CA LYS A 443 27.25 6.23 4.62
C LYS A 443 26.67 7.06 3.47
N VAL A 444 25.78 8.00 3.77
CA VAL A 444 25.18 8.91 2.78
C VAL A 444 26.27 9.70 2.04
N ASP A 445 27.25 10.25 2.76
CA ASP A 445 28.36 11.00 2.17
C ASP A 445 29.16 10.15 1.16
N LYS A 446 29.45 8.88 1.51
CA LYS A 446 30.15 7.94 0.61
C LYS A 446 29.32 7.61 -0.63
N VAL A 447 28.00 7.42 -0.48
CA VAL A 447 27.11 7.14 -1.61
C VAL A 447 26.99 8.37 -2.53
N GLU A 448 26.85 9.58 -1.98
CA GLU A 448 26.80 10.82 -2.76
C GLU A 448 28.12 11.11 -3.48
N HIS A 449 29.25 10.76 -2.86
CA HIS A 449 30.55 10.80 -3.55
C HIS A 449 30.55 9.86 -4.76
N ASN A 450 30.14 8.60 -4.59
CA ASN A 450 30.03 7.65 -5.72
C ASN A 450 29.04 8.14 -6.79
N LYS A 451 27.95 8.81 -6.41
CA LYS A 451 26.98 9.39 -7.35
C LYS A 451 27.60 10.50 -8.18
N THR A 452 28.48 11.30 -7.58
CA THR A 452 29.28 12.31 -8.29
C THR A 452 30.26 11.65 -9.28
N LEU A 453 30.91 10.54 -8.89
CA LEU A 453 31.78 9.78 -9.78
C LEU A 453 30.99 9.18 -10.96
N LEU A 454 29.81 8.60 -10.72
CA LEU A 454 28.90 8.13 -11.77
C LEU A 454 28.52 9.27 -12.72
N ALA A 455 28.12 10.43 -12.21
CA ALA A 455 27.76 11.60 -13.02
C ALA A 455 28.94 12.14 -13.86
N SER A 456 30.18 12.00 -13.38
CA SER A 456 31.39 12.38 -14.13
C SER A 456 31.84 11.33 -15.17
N GLY A 457 31.21 10.16 -15.21
CA GLY A 457 31.61 9.03 -16.05
C GLY A 457 32.81 8.24 -15.51
N ALA A 458 33.24 8.52 -14.27
CA ALA A 458 34.34 7.81 -13.61
C ALA A 458 33.92 6.42 -13.07
N LEU A 459 32.62 6.17 -12.93
CA LEU A 459 32.04 4.85 -12.65
C LEU A 459 30.99 4.53 -13.71
N THR A 460 30.93 3.26 -14.12
CA THR A 460 29.77 2.68 -14.79
C THR A 460 28.61 2.50 -13.80
N LYS A 461 27.39 2.26 -14.30
CA LYS A 461 26.23 2.01 -13.43
C LYS A 461 26.42 0.72 -12.62
N GLU A 462 27.03 -0.29 -13.21
CA GLU A 462 27.32 -1.59 -12.59
C GLU A 462 28.35 -1.45 -11.47
N GLU A 463 29.43 -0.70 -11.70
CA GLU A 463 30.44 -0.41 -10.68
C GLU A 463 29.85 0.44 -9.55
N PHE A 464 29.01 1.43 -9.87
CA PHE A 464 28.29 2.23 -8.89
C PHE A 464 27.40 1.37 -8.00
N ILE A 465 26.57 0.49 -8.59
CA ILE A 465 25.70 -0.43 -7.84
C ILE A 465 26.53 -1.32 -6.91
N ALA A 466 27.63 -1.90 -7.40
CA ALA A 466 28.50 -2.74 -6.58
C ALA A 466 29.13 -1.94 -5.41
N ALA A 467 29.60 -0.73 -5.67
CA ALA A 467 30.19 0.14 -4.65
C ALA A 467 29.18 0.55 -3.59
N VAL A 468 27.97 0.96 -3.98
CA VAL A 468 26.91 1.33 -3.02
C VAL A 468 26.47 0.14 -2.20
N ARG A 469 26.27 -1.05 -2.83
CA ARG A 469 25.94 -2.28 -2.10
C ARG A 469 26.96 -2.63 -1.02
N ALA A 470 28.25 -2.40 -1.27
CA ALA A 470 29.32 -2.61 -0.28
C ALA A 470 29.33 -1.58 0.87
N ILE A 471 28.74 -0.40 0.68
CA ILE A 471 28.60 0.62 1.73
C ILE A 471 27.41 0.32 2.65
N ILE A 472 26.32 -0.18 2.06
CA ILE A 472 25.06 -0.42 2.77
C ILE A 472 25.00 -1.81 3.43
N SER A 473 25.75 -2.79 2.93
CA SER A 473 25.95 -4.10 3.57
C SER A 473 26.63 -3.94 4.92
#